data_AF-A0A1F6BUP7-F1
#
_entry.id   AF-A0A1F6BUP7-F1
#
_cell.length_a   1.000
_cell.length_b   1.000
_cell.length_c   1.000
_cell.angle_alpha   90.00
_cell.angle_beta   90.00
_cell.angle_gamma   90.00
#
_symmetry.space_group_name_H-M   'P 1'
#
loop_
_entity.id
_entity.type
_entity.pdbx_description
1 polymer ?
#
loop_
_entity_poly.entity_id
_entity_poly.type
_entity_poly.pdbx_seq_one_letter_code
_entity_poly.pdbx_strand_id
1 'polypeptide(L)' 'MTIAQLNKKIENIVEQKILEFLGDPDAGLDLKQSFVTELKKRMKNKQKLTPMSVVMRKYGVS' A
#
# COMPACT_ATOMS: atom_id res chain seq x y z
N MET A 1 27.41 4.60 13.60
CA MET A 1 26.69 5.62 12.79
C MET A 1 26.84 6.95 13.51
N THR A 2 27.29 8.00 12.82
CA THR A 2 27.49 9.33 13.41
C THR A 2 26.17 10.11 13.45
N ILE A 3 26.11 11.20 14.23
CA ILE A 3 24.95 12.11 14.27
C ILE A 3 24.64 12.66 12.87
N ALA A 4 25.68 13.02 12.10
CA ALA A 4 25.51 13.49 10.72
C ALA A 4 24.88 12.43 9.80
N GLN A 5 25.27 11.16 9.94
CA GLN A 5 24.66 10.06 9.19
C GLN A 5 23.19 9.82 9.59
N LEU A 6 22.86 9.99 10.88
CA LEU A 6 21.49 9.90 11.36
C LEU A 6 20.60 11.01 10.78
N ASN A 7 21.06 12.26 10.82
CA ASN A 7 20.32 13.41 10.31
C ASN A 7 20.04 13.25 8.81
N LYS A 8 21.05 12.87 8.02
CA LYS A 8 20.87 12.60 6.59
C LYS A 8 19.86 11.49 6.31
N LYS A 9 19.84 10.44 7.15
CA LYS A 9 18.85 9.36 7.01
C LYS A 9 17.44 9.85 7.30
N ILE A 10 17.27 10.70 8.32
CA ILE A 10 15.97 11.29 8.66
C ILE A 10 15.49 12.22 7.54
N GLU A 11 16.36 13.09 7.02
CA GLU A 11 16.04 13.96 5.88
C GLU A 11 15.53 13.16 4.69
N ASN A 12 16.24 12.09 4.31
CA ASN A 12 15.82 11.22 3.21
C ASN A 12 14.45 10.58 3.46
N ILE A 13 14.18 10.11 4.69
CA ILE A 13 12.88 9.50 5.05
C ILE A 13 11.77 10.54 4.95
N VAL A 14 12.02 11.76 5.45
CA VAL A 14 11.05 12.85 5.40
C VAL A 14 10.76 13.24 3.95
N GLU A 15 11.80 13.41 3.12
CA GLU A 15 11.65 13.71 1.70
C GLU A 15 10.84 12.63 0.97
N GLN A 16 11.16 11.36 1.17
CA GLN A 16 10.40 10.24 0.60
C GLN A 16 8.94 10.27 1.03
N LYS A 17 8.65 10.52 2.32
CA LYS A 17 7.27 10.59 2.80
C LYS A 17 6.50 11.78 2.26
N ILE A 18 7.15 12.92 2.07
CA ILE A 18 6.53 14.08 1.41
C ILE A 18 6.19 13.75 -0.04
N LEU A 19 7.12 13.13 -0.78
CA LEU A 19 6.89 12.75 -2.17
C LEU A 19 5.79 11.69 -2.31
N GLU A 20 5.76 10.67 -1.44
CA GLU A 20 4.68 9.68 -1.40
C GLU A 20 3.33 10.35 -1.15
N PHE A 21 3.27 11.27 -0.17
CA PHE A 21 2.03 11.96 0.16
C PHE A 21 1.54 12.88 -0.95
N LEU A 22 2.43 13.66 -1.56
CA LEU A 22 2.09 14.57 -2.66
C LEU A 22 1.82 13.85 -3.99
N GLY A 23 2.40 12.66 -4.16
CA GLY A 23 2.22 11.83 -5.34
C GLY A 23 0.98 10.95 -5.31
N ASP A 24 0.28 10.88 -4.17
CA ASP A 24 -0.94 10.09 -4.01
C ASP A 24 -2.17 10.92 -4.41
N PRO A 25 -2.78 10.68 -5.58
CA PRO A 25 -3.97 11.39 -6.02
C PRO A 25 -5.20 11.09 -5.15
N ASP A 26 -5.15 10.00 -4.36
CA ASP A 26 -6.20 9.60 -3.44
C ASP A 26 -5.97 10.12 -2.01
N ALA A 27 -4.88 10.87 -1.77
CA ALA A 27 -4.57 11.41 -0.46
C ALA A 27 -5.71 12.30 0.07
N GLY A 28 -6.18 12.00 1.28
CA GLY A 28 -7.27 12.73 1.93
C GLY A 28 -8.67 12.39 1.40
N LEU A 29 -8.82 11.41 0.50
CA LEU A 29 -10.12 10.91 0.08
C LEU A 29 -10.63 9.81 1.00
N ASP A 30 -11.87 9.94 1.44
CA ASP A 30 -12.57 8.88 2.15
C ASP A 30 -13.11 7.82 1.18
N LEU A 31 -13.08 6.56 1.62
CA LEU A 31 -13.75 5.48 0.90
C LEU A 31 -15.27 5.68 0.95
N LYS A 32 -15.93 5.51 -0.20
CA LYS A 32 -17.40 5.52 -0.29
C LYS A 32 -17.99 4.49 0.67
N GLN A 33 -19.00 4.88 1.45
CA GLN A 33 -19.61 3.99 2.45
C GLN A 33 -20.20 2.70 1.86
N SER A 34 -20.72 2.77 0.63
CA SER A 34 -21.20 1.59 -0.11
C SER A 34 -20.08 0.59 -0.39
N PHE A 35 -18.90 1.08 -0.78
CA PHE A 35 -17.71 0.26 -0.99
C PHE A 35 -17.25 -0.40 0.31
N VAL A 36 -17.14 0.36 1.40
CA VAL A 36 -16.74 -0.15 2.72
C VAL A 36 -17.71 -1.25 3.21
N THR A 37 -19.01 -1.05 3.00
CA THR A 37 -20.04 -2.02 3.41
C THR A 37 -19.90 -3.34 2.66
N GLU A 38 -19.73 -3.29 1.34
CA GLU A 38 -19.53 -4.47 0.51
C GLU A 38 -18.20 -5.18 0.83
N LEU A 39 -17.12 -4.42 1.07
CA LEU A 39 -15.84 -4.98 1.47
C LEU A 39 -15.96 -5.76 2.78
N LYS A 40 -16.60 -5.20 3.80
CA LYS A 40 -16.85 -5.88 5.09
C LYS A 40 -17.67 -7.15 4.90
N LYS A 41 -18.69 -7.13 4.04
CA LYS A 41 -19.51 -8.31 3.72
C LYS A 41 -18.65 -9.42 3.11
N ARG A 42 -17.75 -9.10 2.19
CA ARG A 42 -16.83 -10.07 1.55
C ARG A 42 -15.82 -10.65 2.52
N MET A 43 -15.29 -9.85 3.44
CA MET A 43 -14.30 -10.30 4.42
C MET A 43 -14.88 -11.26 5.46
N LYS A 44 -16.18 -11.17 5.77
CA LYS A 44 -16.85 -12.12 6.68
C LYS A 44 -16.91 -13.54 6.13
N ASN A 45 -16.81 -13.72 4.81
CA ASN A 45 -16.85 -15.02 4.17
C ASN A 45 -15.43 -15.55 3.95
N LYS A 46 -15.22 -16.87 4.11
CA LYS A 46 -13.95 -17.52 3.76
C LYS A 46 -13.71 -17.35 2.26
N GLN A 47 -12.71 -16.55 1.91
CA GLN A 47 -12.39 -16.30 0.51
C GLN A 47 -11.67 -17.50 -0.10
N LYS A 48 -12.00 -17.81 -1.35
CA LYS A 48 -11.22 -18.74 -2.17
C LYS A 48 -9.93 -18.01 -2.57
N LEU A 49 -8.81 -18.41 -1.99
CA LEU A 49 -7.50 -17.86 -2.33
C LEU A 49 -6.92 -18.60 -3.53
N THR A 50 -6.16 -17.89 -4.35
CA THR A 50 -5.39 -18.46 -5.46
C THR A 50 -3.92 -18.53 -5.04
N PRO A 51 -3.22 -19.67 -5.24
CA PRO A 51 -1.79 -19.76 -4.94
C PRO A 51 -0.97 -18.73 -5.70
N MET A 52 0.08 -18.19 -5.07
CA MET A 52 0.94 -17.16 -5.67
C MET A 52 1.55 -17.60 -7.01
N SER A 53 1.94 -18.88 -7.12
CA SER A 53 2.50 -19.46 -8.35
C SER A 53 1.54 -19.38 -9.54
N VAL A 54 0.23 -19.55 -9.31
CA VAL A 54 -0.80 -19.44 -10.35
C VAL A 54 -0.94 -17.98 -10.79
N VAL A 55 -0.85 -17.04 -9.87
CA VAL A 55 -0.90 -15.60 -10.16
C VAL A 55 0.31 -15.17 -10.97
N MET A 56 1.53 -15.52 -10.53
CA MET A 56 2.78 -15.17 -11.22
C MET A 56 2.78 -15.65 -12.68
N ARG A 57 2.36 -16.91 -12.91
CA ARG A 57 2.23 -17.47 -14.26
C ARG A 57 1.22 -16.72 -15.12
N LYS A 58 0.08 -16.30 -14.55
CA LYS A 58 -0.96 -15.55 -15.28
C LYS A 58 -0.47 -14.18 -15.75
N TYR A 59 0.34 -13.52 -14.95
CA TYR A 59 0.81 -12.15 -15.20
C TYR A 59 2.25 -12.07 -15.75
N GLY A 60 2.86 -13.21 -16.09
CA GLY A 60 4.19 -13.24 -16.71
C GLY A 60 5.33 -12.78 -15.80
N VAL A 61 5.17 -12.93 -14.48
CA VAL A 61 6.18 -12.58 -13.46
C VAL A 61 6.98 -13.81 -13.04
N SER A 62 6.92 -14.88 -13.84
CA SER A 62 7.57 -16.18 -13.61
C SER A 62 8.72 -16.42 -14.56
#